data_AF-H1CZD1-F1
#
_entry.id   AF-H1CZD1-F1
#
_cell.length_a   1.000
_cell.length_b   1.000
_cell.length_c   1.000
_cell.angle_alpha   90.00
_cell.angle_beta   90.00
_cell.angle_gamma   90.00
#
_symmetry.space_group_name_H-M   'P 1'
#
loop_
_entity.id
_entity.type
_entity.pdbx_description
1 polymer ?
#
loop_
_entity_poly.entity_id
_entity_poly.type
_entity_poly.pdbx_seq_one_letter_code
_entity_poly.pdbx_strand_id
1 'polypeptide(L)'
;MIMILDVDVTAERRHYNTHRPRGRYHHPLNLLNPHTEGVSKGEAATTTLGPGGCLTLEPRVPKAYPSKEPSSPAKAMQKEGILLNTEKTVSAGRKKKKLHIEFLRALCIWLVMFTHTSTAGFSLYIERPASFFYPLYLAVPFWVKTAVPIFFMISGALLLGKEEPISTIWKKRIWRFLQVIFVFSLINYVWFYHNLPLSIPGHIAKFFTLLYTSDLATAYYFLYIYISFLLMLPIWRKLVKVLDEKLYLYLIGLNLFFVGVMPMVSFLIFKGSAEMNYFLNPLLAVSEPTFYFLMGYWIENVLPQSWLTKRNLVKLGIAALLGTAAAGAMTWYHGIAAGGMTEAISERFYDSFLFLNTAFVFCTCRWWFSTHHVSEKAGKALVFFGSMSFGVMLFEEITRNLTHVIYTHILLKYMYRIPFIDAVIWISMAYALGVVITWGLKKIPYFARLI
;
A
#
# COMPACT_ATOMS: atom_id res chain seq x y z
N MET A 1 -12.39 -9.92 -23.68
CA MET A 1 -12.19 -8.48 -23.41
C MET A 1 -11.94 -8.30 -21.92
N ILE A 2 -10.68 -8.36 -21.49
CA ILE A 2 -10.27 -8.10 -20.11
C ILE A 2 -9.08 -7.15 -20.22
N MET A 3 -9.33 -5.85 -20.03
CA MET A 3 -8.26 -4.90 -19.75
C MET A 3 -8.02 -4.93 -18.24
N ILE A 4 -6.92 -5.57 -17.84
CA ILE A 4 -6.31 -5.21 -16.56
C ILE A 4 -5.63 -3.88 -16.83
N LEU A 5 -6.25 -2.80 -16.35
CA LEU A 5 -5.66 -1.47 -16.40
C LEU A 5 -4.47 -1.46 -15.43
N ASP A 6 -3.27 -1.20 -15.95
CA ASP A 6 -2.27 -0.48 -15.17
C ASP A 6 -2.81 0.94 -15.00
N VAL A 7 -3.43 1.20 -13.84
CA VAL A 7 -4.10 2.47 -13.54
C VAL A 7 -3.04 3.51 -13.15
N ASP A 8 -2.29 4.00 -14.13
CA ASP A 8 -1.43 5.15 -13.96
C ASP A 8 -2.26 6.45 -14.01
N VAL A 9 -2.85 6.79 -12.86
CA VAL A 9 -3.72 7.97 -12.64
C VAL A 9 -3.03 9.29 -13.04
N THR A 10 -1.70 9.29 -13.14
CA THR A 10 -0.87 10.48 -13.35
C THR A 10 -0.88 10.96 -14.81
N ALA A 11 -0.85 10.02 -15.78
CA ALA A 11 -0.75 10.35 -17.20
C ALA A 11 -2.06 10.89 -17.80
N GLU A 12 -3.19 10.24 -17.54
CA GLU A 12 -4.47 10.54 -18.21
C GLU A 12 -5.08 11.89 -17.76
N ARG A 13 -4.78 12.35 -16.54
CA ARG A 13 -5.35 13.57 -15.94
C ARG A 13 -5.01 14.88 -16.66
N ARG A 14 -4.03 14.92 -17.57
CA ARG A 14 -3.64 16.16 -18.27
C ARG A 14 -4.43 16.44 -19.56
N HIS A 15 -4.92 15.42 -20.26
CA HIS A 15 -5.47 15.61 -21.62
C HIS A 15 -6.89 16.21 -21.67
N TYR A 16 -7.67 16.12 -20.58
CA TYR A 16 -9.09 16.49 -20.59
C TYR A 16 -9.41 17.96 -20.28
N ASN A 17 -8.45 18.76 -19.80
CA ASN A 17 -8.70 20.15 -19.35
C ASN A 17 -8.24 21.24 -20.34
N THR A 18 -7.58 20.88 -21.44
CA THR A 18 -7.08 21.85 -22.45
C THR A 18 -7.48 21.47 -23.86
N HIS A 19 -8.76 21.65 -24.20
CA HIS A 19 -9.25 22.31 -25.44
C HIS A 19 -10.78 22.22 -25.55
N ARG A 20 -11.46 23.38 -25.64
CA ARG A 20 -12.85 23.50 -26.11
C ARG A 20 -12.91 24.39 -27.35
N PRO A 21 -13.27 23.84 -28.52
CA PRO A 21 -13.98 24.56 -29.56
C PRO A 21 -15.51 24.44 -29.37
N ARG A 22 -16.29 25.38 -29.93
CA ARG A 22 -17.75 25.30 -30.03
C ARG A 22 -18.13 24.76 -31.42
N GLY A 23 -19.12 23.86 -31.56
CA GLY A 23 -19.67 23.57 -32.90
C GLY A 23 -20.62 22.37 -33.08
N ARG A 24 -21.93 22.65 -33.01
CA ARG A 24 -23.08 22.06 -33.74
C ARG A 24 -23.26 20.52 -33.90
N TYR A 25 -24.49 20.12 -33.57
CA TYR A 25 -25.23 18.89 -33.90
C TYR A 25 -25.00 18.26 -35.29
N HIS A 26 -25.17 16.93 -35.37
CA HIS A 26 -26.32 16.31 -36.05
C HIS A 26 -26.60 14.89 -35.50
N HIS A 27 -27.86 14.45 -35.55
CA HIS A 27 -28.33 13.09 -35.24
C HIS A 27 -29.13 12.57 -36.45
N PRO A 28 -29.08 11.27 -36.77
CA PRO A 28 -30.17 10.32 -36.45
C PRO A 28 -29.61 8.95 -35.95
N LEU A 29 -30.27 7.78 -36.06
CA LEU A 29 -31.49 7.32 -35.36
C LEU A 29 -31.49 5.76 -35.25
N ASN A 30 -32.11 5.25 -34.17
CA ASN A 30 -32.90 4.00 -34.07
C ASN A 30 -32.30 2.58 -34.15
N LEU A 31 -33.10 1.67 -33.55
CA LEU A 31 -33.18 0.19 -33.61
C LEU A 31 -32.08 -0.62 -32.91
N LEU A 32 -32.35 -1.85 -32.44
CA LEU A 32 -33.46 -2.36 -31.60
C LEU A 32 -33.02 -3.70 -30.98
N ASN A 33 -33.72 -4.18 -29.95
CA ASN A 33 -33.43 -5.44 -29.25
C ASN A 33 -33.91 -6.69 -30.01
N PRO A 34 -33.24 -7.85 -29.91
CA PRO A 34 -33.83 -9.15 -30.22
C PRO A 34 -33.96 -10.08 -29.00
N HIS A 35 -34.73 -11.16 -29.17
CA HIS A 35 -35.30 -11.99 -28.11
C HIS A 35 -34.46 -13.19 -27.64
N THR A 36 -34.86 -13.66 -26.45
CA THR A 36 -34.77 -15.03 -25.92
C THR A 36 -35.16 -16.14 -26.92
N GLU A 37 -34.53 -17.32 -26.80
CA GLU A 37 -35.17 -18.61 -27.12
C GLU A 37 -34.49 -19.76 -26.32
N GLY A 38 -35.18 -20.90 -26.10
CA GLY A 38 -34.59 -22.05 -25.38
C GLY A 38 -35.53 -23.24 -25.08
N VAL A 39 -34.97 -24.47 -25.19
CA VAL A 39 -35.60 -25.80 -25.00
C VAL A 39 -34.48 -26.87 -24.81
N SER A 40 -34.66 -28.10 -24.29
CA SER A 40 -35.84 -28.83 -23.80
C SER A 40 -35.49 -29.93 -22.76
N LYS A 41 -36.41 -30.17 -21.82
CA LYS A 41 -36.86 -31.42 -21.13
C LYS A 41 -35.94 -32.65 -20.79
N GLY A 42 -36.30 -33.29 -19.66
CA GLY A 42 -35.90 -34.63 -19.16
C GLY A 42 -35.70 -34.58 -17.63
N GLU A 43 -36.61 -35.01 -16.73
CA GLU A 43 -37.07 -36.39 -16.38
C GLU A 43 -35.99 -37.29 -15.76
N ALA A 44 -36.19 -38.08 -14.68
CA ALA A 44 -37.25 -38.16 -13.64
C ALA A 44 -36.81 -39.08 -12.45
N ALA A 45 -37.65 -39.21 -11.39
CA ALA A 45 -37.61 -40.16 -10.23
C ALA A 45 -36.51 -39.96 -9.14
N THR A 46 -36.79 -39.81 -7.83
CA THR A 46 -37.21 -40.78 -6.74
C THR A 46 -36.26 -41.97 -6.52
N THR A 47 -35.87 -42.34 -5.28
CA THR A 47 -36.74 -42.87 -4.19
C THR A 47 -36.14 -42.66 -2.77
N THR A 48 -36.87 -43.09 -1.72
CA THR A 48 -36.87 -42.65 -0.29
C THR A 48 -36.08 -43.51 0.73
N LEU A 49 -36.15 -43.08 2.02
CA LEU A 49 -36.01 -43.82 3.31
C LEU A 49 -34.76 -43.54 4.20
N GLY A 50 -35.02 -43.47 5.52
CA GLY A 50 -34.07 -43.48 6.66
C GLY A 50 -34.48 -44.60 7.64
N PRO A 51 -34.50 -44.42 8.99
CA PRO A 51 -33.98 -43.35 9.86
C PRO A 51 -33.17 -43.89 11.08
N GLY A 52 -32.85 -43.06 12.09
CA GLY A 52 -32.63 -43.56 13.47
C GLY A 52 -31.62 -42.79 14.35
N GLY A 53 -31.81 -42.86 15.68
CA GLY A 53 -30.75 -42.58 16.67
C GLY A 53 -30.80 -41.23 17.41
N CYS A 54 -31.67 -41.08 18.41
CA CYS A 54 -31.56 -40.05 19.45
C CYS A 54 -31.21 -40.70 20.79
N LEU A 55 -30.31 -40.11 21.58
CA LEU A 55 -30.22 -40.35 23.03
C LEU A 55 -29.49 -39.18 23.73
N THR A 56 -30.14 -38.61 24.74
CA THR A 56 -29.58 -37.65 25.71
C THR A 56 -29.28 -38.37 27.03
N LEU A 57 -28.31 -37.89 27.83
CA LEU A 57 -28.28 -38.09 29.29
C LEU A 57 -27.16 -37.28 30.01
N GLU A 58 -27.59 -36.40 30.91
CA GLU A 58 -26.89 -35.65 31.98
C GLU A 58 -28.04 -35.04 32.84
N PRO A 59 -27.89 -34.66 34.13
CA PRO A 59 -26.74 -34.78 35.04
C PRO A 59 -27.08 -35.53 36.35
N ARG A 60 -26.11 -35.66 37.28
CA ARG A 60 -26.41 -35.81 38.73
C ARG A 60 -25.44 -35.03 39.63
N VAL A 61 -26.01 -34.25 40.55
CA VAL A 61 -25.30 -33.46 41.58
C VAL A 61 -25.93 -33.73 42.95
N PRO A 62 -25.16 -34.13 43.99
CA PRO A 62 -25.61 -34.13 45.38
C PRO A 62 -25.56 -32.72 46.02
N LYS A 63 -26.46 -32.43 46.95
CA LYS A 63 -26.51 -31.15 47.71
C LYS A 63 -25.71 -31.23 49.02
N ALA A 64 -25.37 -30.07 49.59
CA ALA A 64 -24.59 -29.91 50.82
C ALA A 64 -25.44 -29.49 52.05
N TYR A 65 -24.88 -29.71 53.25
CA TYR A 65 -25.27 -29.17 54.57
C TYR A 65 -24.05 -29.33 55.54
N PRO A 66 -23.95 -28.65 56.72
CA PRO A 66 -23.73 -27.20 56.79
C PRO A 66 -22.65 -26.74 57.82
N SER A 67 -22.38 -25.42 57.81
CA SER A 67 -21.81 -24.60 58.91
C SER A 67 -20.32 -24.73 59.31
N LYS A 68 -19.57 -23.63 59.10
CA LYS A 68 -18.94 -22.80 60.16
C LYS A 68 -18.11 -21.68 59.52
N GLU A 69 -18.27 -20.43 59.97
CA GLU A 69 -17.33 -19.36 59.64
C GLU A 69 -16.09 -19.44 60.55
N PRO A 70 -14.90 -19.12 60.01
CA PRO A 70 -13.95 -18.30 60.76
C PRO A 70 -13.44 -17.08 59.98
N SER A 71 -13.02 -16.08 60.76
CA SER A 71 -12.51 -14.77 60.37
C SER A 71 -11.31 -14.78 59.40
N SER A 72 -11.59 -14.46 58.13
CA SER A 72 -10.74 -13.65 57.23
C SER A 72 -9.20 -13.82 57.26
N PRO A 73 -8.68 -14.81 56.52
CA PRO A 73 -7.43 -14.63 55.75
C PRO A 73 -7.70 -14.49 54.24
N ALA A 74 -8.81 -15.07 53.75
CA ALA A 74 -9.10 -15.23 52.32
C ALA A 74 -9.12 -13.92 51.52
N LYS A 75 -9.56 -12.81 52.12
CA LYS A 75 -9.62 -11.49 51.44
C LYS A 75 -8.22 -10.91 51.13
N ALA A 76 -7.15 -11.36 51.80
CA ALA A 76 -5.78 -10.99 51.45
C ALA A 76 -5.30 -11.79 50.22
N MET A 77 -5.27 -13.13 50.34
CA MET A 77 -4.84 -14.02 49.25
C MET A 77 -5.67 -13.86 47.96
N GLN A 78 -6.97 -13.59 48.06
CA GLN A 78 -7.81 -13.31 46.89
C GLN A 78 -7.47 -11.96 46.25
N LYS A 79 -7.07 -10.95 47.03
CA LYS A 79 -6.65 -9.64 46.52
C LYS A 79 -5.26 -9.71 45.87
N GLU A 80 -4.33 -10.47 46.45
CA GLU A 80 -3.03 -10.76 45.84
C GLU A 80 -3.16 -11.64 44.59
N GLY A 81 -4.02 -12.67 44.62
CA GLY A 81 -4.33 -13.50 43.45
C GLY A 81 -4.98 -12.70 42.32
N ILE A 82 -5.86 -11.75 42.65
CA ILE A 82 -6.41 -10.78 41.68
C ILE A 82 -5.34 -9.82 41.18
N LEU A 83 -4.43 -9.32 42.02
CA LEU A 83 -3.31 -8.47 41.59
C LEU A 83 -2.34 -9.21 40.66
N LEU A 84 -1.90 -10.42 41.02
CA LEU A 84 -1.04 -11.27 40.20
C LEU A 84 -1.69 -11.68 38.88
N ASN A 85 -3.00 -11.96 38.86
CA ASN A 85 -3.73 -12.17 37.60
C ASN A 85 -3.95 -10.86 36.84
N THR A 86 -4.09 -9.72 37.50
CA THR A 86 -4.23 -8.41 36.83
C THR A 86 -2.91 -8.01 36.18
N GLU A 87 -1.77 -8.18 36.85
CA GLU A 87 -0.46 -7.98 36.23
C GLU A 87 -0.23 -8.96 35.09
N LYS A 88 -0.53 -10.26 35.24
CA LYS A 88 -0.41 -11.25 34.15
C LYS A 88 -1.38 -11.03 32.99
N THR A 89 -2.56 -10.45 33.21
CA THR A 89 -3.54 -10.15 32.14
C THR A 89 -3.34 -8.77 31.51
N VAL A 90 -2.78 -7.79 32.23
CA VAL A 90 -2.29 -6.53 31.63
C VAL A 90 -0.96 -6.75 30.89
N SER A 91 -0.12 -7.70 31.34
CA SER A 91 1.05 -8.19 30.58
C SER A 91 0.69 -9.16 29.44
N ALA A 92 -0.59 -9.43 29.18
CA ALA A 92 -1.02 -10.37 28.15
C ALA A 92 -0.81 -9.84 26.72
N GLY A 93 0.42 -9.95 26.24
CA GLY A 93 0.67 -10.10 24.80
C GLY A 93 0.59 -8.84 23.94
N ARG A 94 0.97 -7.66 24.46
CA ARG A 94 1.46 -6.57 23.58
C ARG A 94 2.74 -7.03 22.88
N LYS A 95 2.60 -7.78 21.78
CA LYS A 95 3.72 -8.25 20.93
C LYS A 95 4.63 -7.06 20.62
N LYS A 96 5.89 -7.13 21.07
CA LYS A 96 6.90 -6.08 20.88
C LYS A 96 6.97 -5.71 19.40
N LYS A 97 6.59 -4.48 19.05
CA LYS A 97 6.57 -4.00 17.66
C LYS A 97 7.97 -4.14 17.05
N LYS A 98 8.05 -4.73 15.85
CA LYS A 98 9.29 -4.85 15.08
C LYS A 98 9.73 -3.45 14.62
N LEU A 99 10.80 -2.90 15.19
CA LEU A 99 11.17 -1.50 15.00
C LEU A 99 11.47 -1.13 13.54
N HIS A 100 12.08 -2.03 12.76
CA HIS A 100 12.29 -1.81 11.33
C HIS A 100 10.98 -1.67 10.55
N ILE A 101 9.93 -2.41 10.92
CA ILE A 101 8.62 -2.32 10.27
C ILE A 101 7.93 -1.00 10.61
N GLU A 102 8.06 -0.50 11.84
CA GLU A 102 7.51 0.81 12.22
C GLU A 102 8.29 1.97 11.57
N PHE A 103 9.62 1.85 11.43
CA PHE A 103 10.45 2.77 10.66
C PHE A 103 10.07 2.77 9.17
N LEU A 104 10.02 1.59 8.54
CA LEU A 104 9.68 1.45 7.13
C LEU A 104 8.28 2.01 6.82
N ARG A 105 7.28 1.85 7.72
CA ARG A 105 5.97 2.53 7.55
C ARG A 105 6.08 4.05 7.54
N ALA A 106 6.89 4.64 8.42
CA ALA A 106 7.09 6.09 8.44
C ALA A 106 7.77 6.57 7.16
N LEU A 107 8.82 5.87 6.72
CA LEU A 107 9.55 6.13 5.49
C LEU A 107 8.66 6.00 4.24
N CYS A 108 7.90 4.91 4.11
CA CYS A 108 6.94 4.69 3.00
C CYS A 108 6.03 5.90 2.79
N ILE A 109 5.38 6.39 3.86
CA ILE A 109 4.39 7.45 3.70
C ILE A 109 5.06 8.80 3.40
N TRP A 110 6.25 9.08 3.95
CA TRP A 110 7.02 10.26 3.52
C TRP A 110 7.41 10.19 2.03
N LEU A 111 7.83 9.02 1.54
CA LEU A 111 8.16 8.82 0.12
C LEU A 111 6.93 8.88 -0.81
N VAL A 112 5.77 8.34 -0.40
CA VAL A 112 4.50 8.52 -1.15
C VAL A 112 4.10 9.99 -1.23
N MET A 113 4.25 10.75 -0.13
CA MET A 113 4.02 12.21 -0.18
C MET A 113 5.02 12.91 -1.13
N PHE A 114 6.23 12.36 -1.27
CA PHE A 114 7.23 12.90 -2.20
C PHE A 114 6.93 12.58 -3.67
N THR A 115 6.36 11.41 -4.04
CA THR A 115 5.93 11.17 -5.44
C THR A 115 4.88 12.19 -5.87
N HIS A 116 3.93 12.52 -5.00
CA HIS A 116 2.87 13.50 -5.24
C HIS A 116 3.34 14.98 -5.28
N THR A 117 4.65 15.23 -5.40
CA THR A 117 5.23 16.54 -5.79
C THR A 117 5.31 16.74 -7.30
N SER A 118 5.27 15.68 -8.13
CA SER A 118 5.48 15.76 -9.60
C SER A 118 6.74 16.58 -9.92
N THR A 119 6.69 17.53 -10.86
CA THR A 119 7.86 18.30 -11.34
C THR A 119 8.47 19.23 -10.28
N ALA A 120 7.81 19.48 -9.15
CA ALA A 120 8.39 20.22 -8.03
C ALA A 120 9.50 19.44 -7.29
N GLY A 121 9.51 18.10 -7.33
CA GLY A 121 10.45 17.29 -6.56
C GLY A 121 10.76 15.93 -7.18
N PHE A 122 9.75 15.08 -7.35
CA PHE A 122 9.87 13.73 -7.91
C PHE A 122 10.42 13.76 -9.34
N SER A 123 9.85 14.59 -10.20
CA SER A 123 10.19 14.73 -11.62
C SER A 123 11.08 15.96 -11.91
N LEU A 124 11.79 16.48 -10.90
CA LEU A 124 12.50 17.77 -10.96
C LEU A 124 13.56 17.87 -12.08
N TYR A 125 14.09 16.74 -12.55
CA TYR A 125 15.03 16.70 -13.66
C TYR A 125 14.41 17.18 -14.99
N ILE A 126 13.08 17.14 -15.15
CA ILE A 126 12.36 17.66 -16.33
C ILE A 126 12.43 19.19 -16.38
N GLU A 127 12.26 19.87 -15.26
CA GLU A 127 12.32 21.34 -15.14
C GLU A 127 13.76 21.87 -15.14
N ARG A 128 14.74 21.00 -14.85
CA ARG A 128 16.16 21.36 -14.64
C ARG A 128 17.13 20.50 -15.46
N PRO A 129 16.94 20.34 -16.79
CA PRO A 129 17.76 19.45 -17.62
C PRO A 129 19.23 19.88 -17.72
N ALA A 130 19.51 21.19 -17.63
CA ALA A 130 20.85 21.75 -17.65
C ALA A 130 21.51 21.87 -16.26
N SER A 131 20.95 21.25 -15.22
CA SER A 131 21.52 21.31 -13.86
C SER A 131 22.72 20.38 -13.72
N PHE A 132 23.77 20.83 -13.03
CA PHE A 132 24.86 19.96 -12.56
C PHE A 132 24.35 18.77 -11.73
N PHE A 133 23.24 18.94 -11.01
CA PHE A 133 22.60 17.89 -10.23
C PHE A 133 21.60 17.02 -11.02
N TYR A 134 21.52 17.15 -12.35
CA TYR A 134 20.61 16.36 -13.19
C TYR A 134 20.70 14.84 -12.96
N PRO A 135 21.88 14.20 -12.84
CA PRO A 135 21.97 12.76 -12.55
C PRO A 135 21.39 12.38 -11.19
N LEU A 136 21.48 13.26 -10.18
CA LEU A 136 20.85 13.06 -8.87
C LEU A 136 19.33 13.19 -9.00
N TYR A 137 18.83 14.23 -9.67
CA TYR A 137 17.40 14.44 -9.87
C TYR A 137 16.75 13.31 -10.69
N LEU A 138 17.45 12.76 -11.68
CA LEU A 138 17.01 11.60 -12.46
C LEU A 138 17.02 10.31 -11.64
N ALA A 139 17.91 10.16 -10.66
CA ALA A 139 17.94 9.00 -9.76
C ALA A 139 16.82 9.01 -8.70
N VAL A 140 16.24 10.17 -8.37
CA VAL A 140 15.22 10.33 -7.32
C VAL A 140 14.00 9.42 -7.54
N PRO A 141 13.34 9.38 -8.72
CA PRO A 141 12.21 8.50 -8.98
C PRO A 141 12.44 7.03 -8.57
N PHE A 142 13.55 6.44 -8.99
CA PHE A 142 13.88 5.01 -8.76
C PHE A 142 14.04 4.64 -7.28
N TRP A 143 14.37 5.61 -6.42
CA TRP A 143 14.42 5.41 -4.97
C TRP A 143 13.09 5.73 -4.30
N VAL A 144 12.39 6.79 -4.73
CA VAL A 144 11.11 7.20 -4.13
C VAL A 144 9.99 6.21 -4.47
N LYS A 145 9.95 5.65 -5.69
CA LYS A 145 8.95 4.63 -6.09
C LYS A 145 8.99 3.36 -5.22
N THR A 146 10.10 3.07 -4.51
CA THR A 146 10.19 1.92 -3.58
C THR A 146 9.16 1.96 -2.45
N ALA A 147 8.58 3.13 -2.15
CA ALA A 147 7.60 3.32 -1.08
C ALA A 147 6.41 2.35 -1.14
N VAL A 148 5.89 2.13 -2.35
CA VAL A 148 4.71 1.30 -2.62
C VAL A 148 5.05 -0.20 -2.52
N PRO A 149 6.09 -0.72 -3.21
CA PRO A 149 6.66 -2.04 -2.94
C PRO A 149 6.89 -2.34 -1.45
N ILE A 150 7.53 -1.42 -0.70
CA ILE A 150 7.79 -1.63 0.73
C ILE A 150 6.48 -1.69 1.54
N PHE A 151 5.44 -0.93 1.18
CA PHE A 151 4.12 -1.02 1.83
C PHE A 151 3.45 -2.39 1.63
N PHE A 152 3.53 -2.96 0.42
CA PHE A 152 3.08 -4.32 0.15
C PHE A 152 3.94 -5.36 0.89
N MET A 153 5.26 -5.19 0.94
CA MET A 153 6.14 -6.06 1.71
C MET A 153 5.82 -6.05 3.21
N ILE A 154 5.60 -4.87 3.82
CA ILE A 154 5.18 -4.75 5.24
C ILE A 154 3.85 -5.47 5.46
N SER A 155 2.90 -5.31 4.55
CA SER A 155 1.60 -5.97 4.61
C SER A 155 1.76 -7.50 4.55
N GLY A 156 2.57 -8.02 3.63
CA GLY A 156 2.83 -9.46 3.49
C GLY A 156 3.53 -10.06 4.71
N ALA A 157 4.63 -9.44 5.12
CA ALA A 157 5.40 -9.73 6.33
C ALA A 157 4.54 -9.87 7.59
N LEU A 158 3.44 -9.13 7.69
CA LEU A 158 2.56 -9.07 8.85
C LEU A 158 1.23 -9.82 8.71
N LEU A 159 0.76 -10.16 7.51
CA LEU A 159 -0.59 -10.72 7.29
C LEU A 159 -0.60 -12.17 6.82
N LEU A 160 0.45 -12.62 6.13
CA LEU A 160 0.52 -13.96 5.52
C LEU A 160 0.85 -15.08 6.52
N GLY A 161 1.71 -14.82 7.51
CA GLY A 161 2.03 -15.76 8.59
C GLY A 161 0.98 -15.81 9.71
N LYS A 162 -0.32 -15.78 9.40
CA LYS A 162 -1.41 -15.72 10.39
C LYS A 162 -2.59 -16.63 10.05
N GLU A 163 -2.96 -17.46 11.02
CA GLU A 163 -4.24 -18.17 11.00
C GLU A 163 -5.34 -17.26 11.55
N GLU A 164 -6.31 -16.90 10.72
CA GLU A 164 -7.56 -16.23 11.13
C GLU A 164 -8.70 -16.75 10.23
N PRO A 165 -9.89 -17.05 10.78
CA PRO A 165 -11.02 -17.53 9.98
C PRO A 165 -11.52 -16.42 9.04
N ILE A 166 -12.06 -16.83 7.88
CA ILE A 166 -12.56 -15.93 6.82
C ILE A 166 -13.55 -14.90 7.39
N SER A 167 -14.44 -15.31 8.30
CA SER A 167 -15.39 -14.44 8.99
C SER A 167 -14.74 -13.29 9.76
N THR A 168 -13.53 -13.46 10.30
CA THR A 168 -12.75 -12.41 10.97
C THR A 168 -12.12 -11.45 9.96
N ILE A 169 -11.70 -11.93 8.79
CA ILE A 169 -11.16 -11.07 7.72
C ILE A 169 -12.27 -10.12 7.24
N TRP A 170 -13.46 -10.62 6.94
CA TRP A 170 -14.61 -9.78 6.57
C TRP A 170 -15.05 -8.84 7.71
N LYS A 171 -15.44 -9.39 8.87
CA LYS A 171 -16.07 -8.61 9.96
C LYS A 171 -15.12 -7.65 10.69
N LYS A 172 -13.78 -7.85 10.64
CA LYS A 172 -12.81 -7.00 11.35
C LYS A 172 -11.81 -6.28 10.44
N ARG A 173 -11.41 -6.85 9.29
CA ARG A 173 -10.40 -6.24 8.40
C ARG A 173 -11.07 -5.46 7.28
N ILE A 174 -11.86 -6.12 6.45
CA ILE A 174 -12.52 -5.50 5.29
C ILE A 174 -13.50 -4.43 5.76
N TRP A 175 -14.35 -4.75 6.75
CA TRP A 175 -15.29 -3.77 7.33
C TRP A 175 -14.63 -2.49 7.86
N ARG A 176 -13.46 -2.61 8.53
CA ARG A 176 -12.67 -1.44 8.97
C ARG A 176 -12.20 -0.61 7.78
N PHE A 177 -11.73 -1.23 6.70
CA PHE A 177 -11.22 -0.52 5.54
C PHE A 177 -12.34 0.09 4.68
N LEU A 178 -13.52 -0.52 4.60
CA LEU A 178 -14.72 0.11 4.02
C LEU A 178 -15.12 1.37 4.81
N GLN A 179 -15.08 1.33 6.15
CA GLN A 179 -15.30 2.51 6.98
C GLN A 179 -14.22 3.58 6.77
N VAL A 180 -12.94 3.21 6.63
CA VAL A 180 -11.86 4.15 6.29
C VAL A 180 -12.14 4.83 4.94
N ILE A 181 -12.37 4.04 3.89
CA ILE A 181 -12.64 4.55 2.55
C ILE A 181 -13.81 5.54 2.60
N PHE A 182 -14.96 5.16 3.17
CA PHE A 182 -16.14 6.03 3.23
C PHE A 182 -15.89 7.32 4.02
N VAL A 183 -15.38 7.23 5.26
CA VAL A 183 -15.24 8.39 6.15
C VAL A 183 -14.19 9.38 5.64
N PHE A 184 -13.02 8.90 5.24
CA PHE A 184 -11.94 9.79 4.81
C PHE A 184 -12.15 10.31 3.37
N SER A 185 -12.87 9.55 2.53
CA SER A 185 -13.42 10.08 1.27
C SER A 185 -14.42 11.20 1.50
N LEU A 186 -15.34 11.06 2.47
CA LEU A 186 -16.31 12.12 2.78
C LEU A 186 -15.62 13.39 3.29
N ILE A 187 -14.56 13.25 4.11
CA ILE A 187 -13.74 14.38 4.57
C ILE A 187 -13.06 15.09 3.38
N ASN A 188 -12.44 14.36 2.45
CA ASN A 188 -11.82 14.96 1.26
C ASN A 188 -12.86 15.54 0.30
N TYR A 189 -14.03 14.90 0.15
CA TYR A 189 -15.12 15.40 -0.67
C TYR A 189 -15.64 16.74 -0.16
N VAL A 190 -15.89 16.85 1.15
CA VAL A 190 -16.27 18.11 1.79
C VAL A 190 -15.13 19.12 1.63
N TRP A 191 -13.87 18.77 1.88
CA TRP A 191 -12.75 19.71 1.76
C TRP A 191 -12.64 20.32 0.35
N PHE A 192 -12.57 19.50 -0.70
CA PHE A 192 -12.29 19.97 -2.07
C PHE A 192 -13.53 20.35 -2.89
N TYR A 193 -14.73 19.85 -2.58
CA TYR A 193 -15.90 19.97 -3.47
C TYR A 193 -17.15 20.61 -2.80
N HIS A 194 -17.06 21.14 -1.57
CA HIS A 194 -18.19 21.83 -0.92
C HIS A 194 -18.70 23.05 -1.70
N ASN A 195 -17.82 23.78 -2.39
CA ASN A 195 -18.18 25.00 -3.15
C ASN A 195 -18.66 24.73 -4.59
N LEU A 196 -18.95 23.48 -4.97
CA LEU A 196 -19.56 23.21 -6.27
C LEU A 196 -21.01 23.75 -6.31
N PRO A 197 -21.46 24.40 -7.40
CA PRO A 197 -22.84 24.87 -7.54
C PRO A 197 -23.77 23.70 -7.90
N LEU A 198 -24.00 22.80 -6.94
CA LEU A 198 -24.86 21.62 -7.07
C LEU A 198 -25.99 21.65 -6.04
N SER A 199 -27.10 20.99 -6.35
CA SER A 199 -28.12 20.66 -5.35
C SER A 199 -27.62 19.55 -4.42
N ILE A 200 -28.24 19.40 -3.24
CA ILE A 200 -27.87 18.34 -2.28
C ILE A 200 -27.90 16.94 -2.92
N PRO A 201 -28.91 16.54 -3.72
CA PRO A 201 -28.87 15.29 -4.49
C PRO A 201 -27.70 15.20 -5.47
N GLY A 202 -27.32 16.32 -6.11
CA GLY A 202 -26.16 16.40 -7.00
C GLY A 202 -24.83 16.16 -6.29
N HIS A 203 -24.65 16.73 -5.08
CA HIS A 203 -23.49 16.43 -4.23
C HIS A 203 -23.45 14.96 -3.80
N ILE A 204 -24.59 14.39 -3.37
CA ILE A 204 -24.69 12.98 -2.97
C ILE A 204 -24.32 12.07 -4.15
N ALA A 205 -24.90 12.29 -5.33
CA ALA A 205 -24.58 11.54 -6.53
C ALA A 205 -23.09 11.64 -6.89
N LYS A 206 -22.54 12.86 -6.95
CA LYS A 206 -21.13 13.09 -7.29
C LYS A 206 -20.17 12.46 -6.27
N PHE A 207 -20.50 12.49 -4.98
CA PHE A 207 -19.74 11.77 -3.95
C PHE A 207 -19.70 10.27 -4.21
N PHE A 208 -20.86 9.63 -4.41
CA PHE A 208 -20.90 8.18 -4.68
C PHE A 208 -20.24 7.79 -6.01
N THR A 209 -20.30 8.65 -7.04
CA THR A 209 -19.53 8.42 -8.28
C THR A 209 -18.02 8.41 -8.00
N LEU A 210 -17.47 9.43 -7.34
CA LEU A 210 -16.04 9.51 -7.07
C LEU A 210 -15.57 8.42 -6.08
N LEU A 211 -16.44 8.01 -5.14
CA LEU A 211 -16.20 6.90 -4.22
C LEU A 211 -16.16 5.54 -4.94
N TYR A 212 -16.79 5.44 -6.12
CA TYR A 212 -16.73 4.25 -6.97
C TYR A 212 -15.52 4.28 -7.93
N THR A 213 -15.22 5.44 -8.55
CA THR A 213 -14.09 5.58 -9.50
C THR A 213 -12.72 5.77 -8.84
N SER A 214 -12.66 5.91 -7.50
CA SER A 214 -11.43 6.12 -6.71
C SER A 214 -10.72 7.46 -6.92
N ASP A 215 -11.33 8.42 -7.61
CA ASP A 215 -10.73 9.71 -8.00
C ASP A 215 -10.43 10.71 -6.87
N LEU A 216 -10.96 10.44 -5.67
CA LEU A 216 -11.18 11.42 -4.60
C LEU A 216 -9.92 11.96 -3.90
N ALA A 217 -8.85 11.18 -3.87
CA ALA A 217 -7.54 11.58 -3.37
C ALA A 217 -6.49 10.62 -3.94
N THR A 218 -5.33 11.13 -4.33
CA THR A 218 -4.36 10.42 -5.17
C THR A 218 -3.83 9.15 -4.51
N ALA A 219 -3.61 9.17 -3.19
CA ALA A 219 -3.16 8.00 -2.42
C ALA A 219 -4.27 6.94 -2.16
N TYR A 220 -5.54 7.18 -2.50
CA TYR A 220 -6.63 6.31 -2.01
C TYR A 220 -6.75 4.99 -2.77
N TYR A 221 -6.18 4.86 -3.98
CA TYR A 221 -6.15 3.59 -4.72
C TYR A 221 -5.53 2.44 -3.90
N PHE A 222 -4.55 2.73 -3.03
CA PHE A 222 -3.99 1.76 -2.08
C PHE A 222 -5.04 1.12 -1.17
N LEU A 223 -6.10 1.83 -0.78
CA LEU A 223 -7.16 1.30 0.08
C LEU A 223 -8.00 0.26 -0.66
N TYR A 224 -8.34 0.52 -1.93
CA TYR A 224 -9.10 -0.41 -2.78
C TYR A 224 -8.27 -1.65 -3.12
N ILE A 225 -7.00 -1.48 -3.53
CA ILE A 225 -6.08 -2.61 -3.72
C ILE A 225 -5.94 -3.40 -2.42
N TYR A 226 -5.76 -2.74 -1.27
CA TYR A 226 -5.64 -3.43 0.01
C TYR A 226 -6.91 -4.21 0.40
N ILE A 227 -8.11 -3.77 0.01
CA ILE A 227 -9.34 -4.58 0.15
C ILE A 227 -9.27 -5.84 -0.72
N SER A 228 -8.86 -5.74 -1.99
CA SER A 228 -8.63 -6.91 -2.85
C SER A 228 -7.61 -7.89 -2.26
N PHE A 229 -6.56 -7.37 -1.62
CA PHE A 229 -5.58 -8.18 -0.89
C PHE A 229 -6.14 -8.85 0.37
N LEU A 230 -7.05 -8.19 1.09
CA LEU A 230 -7.78 -8.80 2.19
C LEU A 230 -8.76 -9.89 1.72
N LEU A 231 -9.40 -9.71 0.56
CA LEU A 231 -10.29 -10.71 -0.04
C LEU A 231 -9.53 -11.97 -0.45
N MET A 232 -8.38 -11.81 -1.12
CA MET A 232 -7.50 -12.92 -1.54
C MET A 232 -6.66 -13.53 -0.40
N LEU A 233 -6.61 -12.89 0.77
CA LEU A 233 -5.78 -13.29 1.91
C LEU A 233 -5.91 -14.77 2.34
N PRO A 234 -7.08 -15.44 2.31
CA PRO A 234 -7.18 -16.87 2.63
C PRO A 234 -6.38 -17.76 1.66
N ILE A 235 -6.35 -17.41 0.37
CA ILE A 235 -5.65 -18.14 -0.69
C ILE A 235 -4.14 -17.92 -0.52
N TRP A 236 -3.71 -16.67 -0.40
CA TRP A 236 -2.28 -16.35 -0.23
C TRP A 236 -1.69 -16.98 1.05
N ARG A 237 -2.47 -17.07 2.15
CA ARG A 237 -2.08 -17.78 3.38
C ARG A 237 -1.91 -19.29 3.23
N LYS A 238 -2.56 -19.91 2.25
CA LYS A 238 -2.36 -21.32 1.91
C LYS A 238 -1.13 -21.48 1.01
N LEU A 239 -0.98 -20.61 0.02
CA LEU A 239 0.15 -20.58 -0.91
C LEU A 239 1.51 -20.47 -0.19
N VAL A 240 1.69 -19.45 0.67
CA VAL A 240 3.02 -19.19 1.28
C VAL A 240 3.54 -20.29 2.22
N LYS A 241 2.69 -21.22 2.63
CA LYS A 241 3.06 -22.36 3.50
C LYS A 241 3.69 -23.52 2.72
N VAL A 242 3.50 -23.56 1.40
CA VAL A 242 3.99 -24.63 0.51
C VAL A 242 5.03 -24.13 -0.50
N LEU A 243 5.20 -22.80 -0.64
CA LEU A 243 6.32 -22.22 -1.38
C LEU A 243 7.64 -22.46 -0.64
N ASP A 244 8.57 -23.16 -1.30
CA ASP A 244 9.95 -23.32 -0.84
C ASP A 244 10.83 -22.11 -1.24
N GLU A 245 12.06 -22.07 -0.74
CA GLU A 245 13.02 -21.00 -1.05
C GLU A 245 13.33 -20.90 -2.56
N LYS A 246 13.33 -22.03 -3.28
CA LYS A 246 13.62 -22.06 -4.73
C LYS A 246 12.51 -21.37 -5.52
N LEU A 247 11.24 -21.56 -5.17
CA LEU A 247 10.12 -20.90 -5.82
C LEU A 247 10.11 -19.38 -5.58
N TYR A 248 10.51 -18.90 -4.39
CA TYR A 248 10.70 -17.46 -4.17
C TYR A 248 11.84 -16.89 -5.03
N LEU A 249 12.99 -17.59 -5.12
CA LEU A 249 14.11 -17.19 -5.97
C LEU A 249 13.76 -17.23 -7.48
N TYR A 250 12.93 -18.19 -7.90
CA TYR A 250 12.41 -18.27 -9.26
C TYR A 250 11.51 -17.08 -9.62
N LEU A 251 10.58 -16.69 -8.72
CA LEU A 251 9.75 -15.50 -8.89
C LEU A 251 10.59 -14.21 -8.98
N ILE A 252 11.69 -14.11 -8.21
CA ILE A 252 12.66 -13.01 -8.32
C ILE A 252 13.33 -13.01 -9.70
N GLY A 253 13.78 -14.18 -10.17
CA GLY A 253 14.37 -14.33 -11.51
C GLY A 253 13.43 -13.87 -12.62
N LEU A 254 12.15 -14.26 -12.55
CA LEU A 254 11.11 -13.81 -13.48
C LEU A 254 10.91 -12.29 -13.43
N ASN A 255 10.83 -11.68 -12.24
CA ASN A 255 10.67 -10.23 -12.11
C ASN A 255 11.87 -9.46 -12.69
N LEU A 256 13.10 -9.87 -12.34
CA LEU A 256 14.32 -9.23 -12.84
C LEU A 256 14.48 -9.37 -14.36
N PHE A 257 14.03 -10.49 -14.94
CA PHE A 257 14.05 -10.69 -16.40
C PHE A 257 12.94 -9.92 -17.12
N PHE A 258 11.67 -10.15 -16.77
CA PHE A 258 10.52 -9.61 -17.53
C PHE A 258 10.19 -8.14 -17.23
N VAL A 259 10.52 -7.63 -16.04
CA VAL A 259 10.30 -6.21 -15.66
C VAL A 259 11.61 -5.41 -15.71
N GLY A 260 12.73 -6.03 -15.34
CA GLY A 260 14.07 -5.42 -15.45
C GLY A 260 14.62 -5.42 -16.87
N VAL A 261 14.99 -6.60 -17.39
CA VAL A 261 15.77 -6.72 -18.64
C VAL A 261 14.94 -6.51 -19.92
N MET A 262 13.77 -7.16 -20.03
CA MET A 262 13.00 -7.19 -21.29
C MET A 262 12.55 -5.83 -21.82
N PRO A 263 12.03 -4.88 -21.00
CA PRO A 263 11.64 -3.56 -21.51
C PRO A 263 12.83 -2.80 -22.11
N MET A 264 14.01 -2.91 -21.49
CA MET A 264 15.24 -2.26 -21.99
C MET A 264 15.70 -2.89 -23.30
N VAL A 265 15.79 -4.23 -23.37
CA VAL A 265 16.21 -4.94 -24.59
C VAL A 265 15.26 -4.65 -25.75
N SER A 266 13.95 -4.67 -25.50
CA SER A 266 12.94 -4.34 -26.52
C SER A 266 13.11 -2.91 -27.04
N PHE A 267 13.37 -1.94 -26.16
CA PHE A 267 13.59 -0.55 -26.59
C PHE A 267 14.94 -0.35 -27.32
N LEU A 268 16.01 -1.05 -26.93
CA LEU A 268 17.30 -0.99 -27.63
C LEU A 268 17.23 -1.54 -29.06
N ILE A 269 16.47 -2.63 -29.27
CA ILE A 269 16.30 -3.24 -30.59
C ILE A 269 15.35 -2.41 -31.46
N PHE A 270 14.17 -2.05 -30.95
CA PHE A 270 13.07 -1.51 -31.77
C PHE A 270 12.85 0.00 -31.61
N LYS A 271 13.48 0.67 -30.64
CA LYS A 271 13.32 2.12 -30.35
C LYS A 271 11.86 2.56 -30.16
N GLY A 272 11.01 1.67 -29.64
CA GLY A 272 9.57 1.89 -29.46
C GLY A 272 8.69 1.55 -30.68
N SER A 273 9.25 1.15 -31.83
CA SER A 273 8.45 0.73 -32.99
C SER A 273 7.76 -0.63 -32.83
N ALA A 274 8.27 -1.48 -31.92
CA ALA A 274 7.68 -2.75 -31.53
C ALA A 274 8.07 -3.10 -30.09
N GLU A 275 7.21 -3.86 -29.42
CA GLU A 275 7.40 -4.26 -28.03
C GLU A 275 7.13 -5.75 -27.83
N MET A 276 7.79 -6.37 -26.84
CA MET A 276 7.43 -7.71 -26.39
C MET A 276 5.94 -7.71 -26.01
N ASN A 277 5.17 -8.66 -26.55
CA ASN A 277 3.74 -8.78 -26.22
C ASN A 277 3.56 -8.90 -24.70
N TYR A 278 2.88 -7.91 -24.12
CA TYR A 278 2.70 -7.75 -22.67
C TYR A 278 2.08 -9.00 -22.01
N PHE A 279 1.20 -9.72 -22.70
CA PHE A 279 0.61 -10.99 -22.23
C PHE A 279 1.63 -12.13 -22.02
N LEU A 280 2.85 -12.01 -22.55
CA LEU A 280 3.95 -12.96 -22.31
C LEU A 280 4.68 -12.73 -20.96
N ASN A 281 4.41 -11.62 -20.26
CA ASN A 281 4.99 -11.33 -18.95
C ASN A 281 4.33 -12.18 -17.84
N PRO A 282 5.02 -13.14 -17.19
CA PRO A 282 4.43 -13.99 -16.17
C PRO A 282 3.97 -13.23 -14.91
N LEU A 283 4.49 -12.01 -14.69
CA LEU A 283 4.08 -11.19 -13.55
C LEU A 283 2.63 -10.70 -13.68
N LEU A 284 2.03 -10.73 -14.88
CA LEU A 284 0.59 -10.49 -15.05
C LEU A 284 -0.29 -11.51 -14.31
N ALA A 285 0.12 -12.78 -14.29
CA ALA A 285 -0.64 -13.84 -13.61
C ALA A 285 -0.65 -13.69 -12.08
N VAL A 286 0.23 -12.85 -11.53
CA VAL A 286 0.40 -12.60 -10.10
C VAL A 286 0.00 -11.16 -9.72
N SER A 287 0.17 -10.19 -10.63
CA SER A 287 0.30 -8.75 -10.43
C SER A 287 1.51 -8.32 -9.58
N GLU A 288 2.12 -7.19 -9.91
CA GLU A 288 3.30 -6.67 -9.21
C GLU A 288 3.06 -6.43 -7.69
N PRO A 289 1.91 -5.86 -7.24
CA PRO A 289 1.62 -5.75 -5.82
C PRO A 289 1.68 -7.09 -5.06
N THR A 290 1.28 -8.20 -5.70
CA THR A 290 1.31 -9.53 -5.07
C THR A 290 2.73 -10.07 -5.02
N PHE A 291 3.55 -9.80 -6.03
CA PHE A 291 4.98 -10.13 -5.99
C PHE A 291 5.65 -9.51 -4.76
N TYR A 292 5.50 -8.20 -4.52
CA TYR A 292 6.05 -7.56 -3.32
C TYR A 292 5.43 -8.06 -2.01
N PHE A 293 4.13 -8.37 -2.00
CA PHE A 293 3.45 -8.96 -0.84
C PHE A 293 4.04 -10.34 -0.47
N LEU A 294 4.33 -11.20 -1.46
CA LEU A 294 5.01 -12.48 -1.26
C LEU A 294 6.48 -12.28 -0.84
N MET A 295 7.22 -11.37 -1.49
CA MET A 295 8.61 -11.07 -1.16
C MET A 295 8.79 -10.52 0.26
N GLY A 296 7.84 -9.72 0.76
CA GLY A 296 7.85 -9.25 2.14
C GLY A 296 7.63 -10.37 3.16
N TYR A 297 6.78 -11.35 2.84
CA TYR A 297 6.64 -12.54 3.68
C TYR A 297 7.93 -13.38 3.69
N TRP A 298 8.52 -13.63 2.51
CA TRP A 298 9.79 -14.34 2.36
C TRP A 298 10.92 -13.64 3.14
N ILE A 299 11.18 -12.36 2.87
CA ILE A 299 12.27 -11.59 3.50
C ILE A 299 12.11 -11.45 5.02
N GLU A 300 10.89 -11.44 5.58
CA GLU A 300 10.69 -11.29 7.02
C GLU A 300 10.61 -12.63 7.79
N ASN A 301 10.07 -13.69 7.18
CA ASN A 301 9.69 -14.93 7.89
C ASN A 301 10.35 -16.21 7.37
N VAL A 302 10.93 -16.22 6.16
CA VAL A 302 11.54 -17.40 5.53
C VAL A 302 13.05 -17.23 5.35
N LEU A 303 13.48 -16.05 4.87
CA LEU A 303 14.88 -15.72 4.56
C LEU A 303 15.78 -15.90 5.81
N PRO A 304 16.75 -16.84 5.78
CA PRO A 304 17.61 -17.12 6.92
C PRO A 304 18.45 -15.90 7.34
N GLN A 305 18.64 -15.71 8.65
CA GLN A 305 19.41 -14.57 9.17
C GLN A 305 20.88 -14.60 8.69
N SER A 306 21.42 -15.77 8.34
CA SER A 306 22.74 -15.94 7.72
C SER A 306 22.89 -15.30 6.34
N TRP A 307 21.79 -14.99 5.64
CA TRP A 307 21.84 -14.24 4.38
C TRP A 307 21.99 -12.73 4.64
N LEU A 308 21.48 -12.21 5.76
CA LEU A 308 21.57 -10.80 6.16
C LEU A 308 22.94 -10.47 6.79
N THR A 309 23.99 -10.54 5.97
CA THR A 309 25.35 -10.09 6.35
C THR A 309 25.70 -8.76 5.67
N LYS A 310 26.62 -8.00 6.29
CA LYS A 310 27.18 -6.78 5.67
C LYS A 310 27.67 -7.02 4.23
N ARG A 311 28.34 -8.15 3.98
CA ARG A 311 28.87 -8.53 2.66
C ARG A 311 27.76 -8.74 1.62
N ASN A 312 26.66 -9.38 1.99
CA ASN A 312 25.53 -9.61 1.09
C ASN A 312 24.70 -8.34 0.87
N LEU A 313 24.55 -7.49 1.89
CA LEU A 313 23.89 -6.18 1.74
C LEU A 313 24.70 -5.24 0.84
N VAL A 314 26.04 -5.26 0.90
CA VAL A 314 26.88 -4.52 -0.04
C VAL A 314 26.71 -5.03 -1.47
N LYS A 315 26.67 -6.35 -1.69
CA LYS A 315 26.35 -6.93 -3.03
C LYS A 315 24.98 -6.48 -3.53
N LEU A 316 23.95 -6.53 -2.68
CA LEU A 316 22.58 -6.12 -3.02
C LEU A 316 22.49 -4.61 -3.29
N GLY A 317 23.22 -3.78 -2.54
CA GLY A 317 23.32 -2.34 -2.78
C GLY A 317 24.04 -2.00 -4.08
N ILE A 318 25.11 -2.71 -4.42
CA ILE A 318 25.78 -2.59 -5.74
C ILE A 318 24.82 -3.00 -6.86
N ALA A 319 24.07 -4.10 -6.71
CA ALA A 319 23.09 -4.53 -7.70
C ALA A 319 21.93 -3.52 -7.86
N ALA A 320 21.45 -2.93 -6.77
CA ALA A 320 20.44 -1.86 -6.76
C ALA A 320 20.95 -0.58 -7.46
N LEU A 321 22.20 -0.16 -7.17
CA LEU A 321 22.83 0.98 -7.82
C LEU A 321 23.05 0.75 -9.32
N LEU A 322 23.50 -0.45 -9.73
CA LEU A 322 23.67 -0.80 -11.14
C LEU A 322 22.34 -0.90 -11.88
N GLY A 323 21.30 -1.47 -11.26
CA GLY A 323 19.95 -1.50 -11.80
C GLY A 323 19.37 -0.10 -11.99
N THR A 324 19.52 0.77 -10.98
CA THR A 324 19.12 2.19 -11.04
C THR A 324 19.89 2.95 -12.13
N ALA A 325 21.20 2.71 -12.27
CA ALA A 325 22.01 3.35 -13.30
C ALA A 325 21.60 2.90 -14.72
N ALA A 326 21.33 1.61 -14.92
CA ALA A 326 20.84 1.07 -16.19
C ALA A 326 19.45 1.64 -16.54
N ALA A 327 18.50 1.58 -15.61
CA ALA A 327 17.14 2.07 -15.83
C ALA A 327 17.12 3.60 -16.05
N GLY A 328 17.89 4.37 -15.27
CA GLY A 328 18.06 5.81 -15.45
C GLY A 328 18.70 6.19 -16.79
N ALA A 329 19.72 5.44 -17.24
CA ALA A 329 20.32 5.63 -18.56
C ALA A 329 19.31 5.32 -19.69
N MET A 330 18.46 4.31 -19.52
CA MET A 330 17.39 3.99 -20.48
C MET A 330 16.28 5.05 -20.50
N THR A 331 15.86 5.58 -19.35
CA THR A 331 14.94 6.73 -19.29
C THR A 331 15.54 7.95 -20.00
N TRP A 332 16.81 8.30 -19.73
CA TRP A 332 17.50 9.40 -20.41
C TRP A 332 17.59 9.20 -21.94
N TYR A 333 17.99 8.00 -22.38
CA TYR A 333 18.07 7.63 -23.79
C TYR A 333 16.70 7.69 -24.49
N HIS A 334 15.63 7.25 -23.82
CA HIS A 334 14.26 7.34 -24.34
C HIS A 334 13.79 8.79 -24.49
N GLY A 335 14.10 9.67 -23.52
CA GLY A 335 13.84 11.10 -23.64
C GLY A 335 14.56 11.76 -24.82
N ILE A 336 15.80 11.34 -25.14
CA ILE A 336 16.50 11.80 -26.35
C ILE A 336 15.82 11.25 -27.61
N ALA A 337 15.50 9.95 -27.65
CA ALA A 337 14.88 9.29 -28.80
C ALA A 337 13.47 9.84 -29.12
N ALA A 338 12.73 10.28 -28.10
CA ALA A 338 11.41 10.92 -28.23
C ALA A 338 11.47 12.43 -28.51
N GLY A 339 12.66 13.02 -28.62
CA GLY A 339 12.85 14.46 -28.88
C GLY A 339 12.58 15.39 -27.69
N GLY A 340 12.39 14.84 -26.48
CA GLY A 340 12.10 15.60 -25.27
C GLY A 340 11.77 14.71 -24.07
N MET A 341 11.94 15.24 -22.87
CA MET A 341 11.62 14.52 -21.63
C MET A 341 10.28 15.00 -21.06
N THR A 342 9.38 14.06 -20.75
CA THR A 342 8.11 14.30 -20.05
C THR A 342 7.88 13.18 -19.01
N GLU A 343 6.94 13.35 -18.08
CA GLU A 343 6.65 12.32 -17.06
C GLU A 343 6.25 10.99 -17.72
N ALA A 344 5.29 11.00 -18.66
CA ALA A 344 4.86 9.81 -19.41
C ALA A 344 5.98 9.13 -20.22
N ILE A 345 6.95 9.89 -20.75
CA ILE A 345 8.12 9.32 -21.45
C ILE A 345 9.08 8.68 -20.44
N SER A 346 9.21 9.27 -19.25
CA SER A 346 10.14 8.81 -18.23
C SER A 346 9.75 7.53 -17.51
N GLU A 347 8.44 7.34 -17.31
CA GLU A 347 7.85 6.32 -16.45
C GLU A 347 8.14 4.88 -16.93
N ARG A 348 8.32 4.71 -18.24
CA ARG A 348 8.59 3.45 -18.97
C ARG A 348 9.62 2.50 -18.32
N PHE A 349 10.66 3.02 -17.66
CA PHE A 349 11.71 2.21 -17.05
C PHE A 349 11.81 2.35 -15.53
N TYR A 350 10.95 3.14 -14.88
CA TYR A 350 11.03 3.37 -13.43
C TYR A 350 10.93 2.09 -12.60
N ASP A 351 10.20 1.09 -13.08
CA ASP A 351 9.97 -0.17 -12.37
C ASP A 351 11.00 -1.25 -12.74
N SER A 352 11.83 -1.00 -13.76
CA SER A 352 12.95 -1.88 -14.14
C SER A 352 13.98 -1.94 -13.01
N PHE A 353 14.13 -3.14 -12.44
CA PHE A 353 14.94 -3.43 -11.24
C PHE A 353 14.49 -2.74 -9.94
N LEU A 354 13.28 -2.18 -9.87
CA LEU A 354 12.74 -1.54 -8.65
C LEU A 354 12.71 -2.50 -7.44
N PHE A 355 12.58 -3.81 -7.68
CA PHE A 355 12.74 -4.84 -6.66
C PHE A 355 14.12 -4.81 -5.97
N LEU A 356 15.22 -4.52 -6.68
CA LEU A 356 16.56 -4.48 -6.07
C LEU A 356 16.67 -3.32 -5.08
N ASN A 357 16.21 -2.12 -5.46
CA ASN A 357 16.16 -0.94 -4.58
C ASN A 357 15.28 -1.22 -3.35
N THR A 358 14.09 -1.76 -3.59
CA THR A 358 13.11 -2.14 -2.57
C THR A 358 13.67 -3.16 -1.57
N ALA A 359 14.25 -4.26 -2.08
CA ALA A 359 14.84 -5.32 -1.26
C ALA A 359 16.07 -4.82 -0.51
N PHE A 360 16.90 -3.96 -1.13
CA PHE A 360 18.04 -3.33 -0.46
C PHE A 360 17.58 -2.49 0.76
N VAL A 361 16.58 -1.63 0.60
CA VAL A 361 16.04 -0.82 1.72
C VAL A 361 15.45 -1.71 2.81
N PHE A 362 14.60 -2.68 2.46
CA PHE A 362 13.94 -3.55 3.44
C PHE A 362 14.96 -4.42 4.20
N CYS A 363 15.87 -5.10 3.50
CA CYS A 363 16.88 -5.97 4.09
C CYS A 363 17.91 -5.19 4.93
N THR A 364 18.32 -4.00 4.48
CA THR A 364 19.22 -3.13 5.26
C THR A 364 18.55 -2.67 6.55
N CYS A 365 17.25 -2.34 6.52
CA CYS A 365 16.49 -2.02 7.73
C CYS A 365 16.34 -3.24 8.66
N ARG A 366 15.93 -4.42 8.15
CA ARG A 366 15.83 -5.66 8.94
C ARG A 366 17.16 -6.02 9.60
N TRP A 367 18.28 -5.83 8.89
CA TRP A 367 19.63 -6.07 9.41
C TRP A 367 20.07 -5.01 10.44
N TRP A 368 19.92 -3.71 10.16
CA TRP A 368 20.39 -2.65 11.06
C TRP A 368 19.69 -2.73 12.42
N PHE A 369 18.36 -2.85 12.42
CA PHE A 369 17.54 -2.97 13.64
C PHE A 369 17.68 -4.30 14.39
N SER A 370 18.29 -5.34 13.78
CA SER A 370 18.63 -6.60 14.46
C SER A 370 20.08 -6.67 14.96
N THR A 371 20.93 -5.70 14.58
CA THR A 371 22.35 -5.64 14.96
C THR A 371 22.73 -4.45 15.83
N HIS A 372 21.96 -3.36 15.81
CA HIS A 372 22.24 -2.14 16.58
C HIS A 372 21.23 -1.94 17.71
N HIS A 373 21.73 -1.60 18.90
CA HIS A 373 20.87 -1.32 20.06
C HIS A 373 20.22 0.07 19.95
N VAL A 374 18.92 0.10 19.65
CA VAL A 374 18.12 1.34 19.60
C VAL A 374 17.74 1.79 21.01
N SER A 375 18.03 3.05 21.36
CA SER A 375 17.67 3.61 22.67
C SER A 375 16.16 3.63 22.91
N GLU A 376 15.72 3.52 24.16
CA GLU A 376 14.29 3.41 24.48
C GLU A 376 13.48 4.65 24.01
N LYS A 377 14.08 5.84 24.07
CA LYS A 377 13.51 7.09 23.52
C LYS A 377 13.30 6.99 22.00
N ALA A 378 14.31 6.53 21.25
CA ALA A 378 14.21 6.36 19.79
C ALA A 378 13.22 5.24 19.42
N GLY A 379 13.20 4.13 20.16
CA GLY A 379 12.23 3.06 19.97
C GLY A 379 10.78 3.53 20.19
N LYS A 380 10.53 4.34 21.23
CA LYS A 380 9.23 4.98 21.47
C LYS A 380 8.85 5.94 20.33
N ALA A 381 9.77 6.75 19.83
CA ALA A 381 9.54 7.65 18.71
C ALA A 381 9.20 6.91 17.40
N LEU A 382 9.94 5.85 17.05
CA LEU A 382 9.66 5.03 15.87
C LEU A 382 8.29 4.32 15.96
N VAL A 383 7.95 3.78 17.14
CA VAL A 383 6.63 3.18 17.40
C VAL A 383 5.50 4.20 17.32
N PHE A 384 5.77 5.46 17.68
CA PHE A 384 4.86 6.59 17.51
C PHE A 384 4.65 6.89 16.02
N PHE A 385 5.69 7.27 15.28
CA PHE A 385 5.57 7.62 13.86
C PHE A 385 4.97 6.48 13.02
N GLY A 386 5.44 5.24 13.19
CA GLY A 386 4.91 4.03 12.53
C GLY A 386 3.46 3.66 12.92
N SER A 387 2.89 4.32 13.94
CA SER A 387 1.46 4.26 14.31
C SER A 387 0.64 5.45 13.84
N MET A 388 1.29 6.54 13.40
CA MET A 388 0.64 7.68 12.75
C MET A 388 0.56 7.49 11.23
N SER A 389 1.53 6.81 10.60
CA SER A 389 1.68 6.70 9.14
C SER A 389 0.38 6.46 8.36
N PHE A 390 -0.49 5.57 8.83
CA PHE A 390 -1.76 5.28 8.15
C PHE A 390 -2.74 6.46 8.16
N GLY A 391 -2.78 7.25 9.24
CA GLY A 391 -3.54 8.50 9.27
C GLY A 391 -2.89 9.60 8.44
N VAL A 392 -1.56 9.71 8.45
CA VAL A 392 -0.81 10.67 7.62
C VAL A 392 -1.13 10.48 6.15
N MET A 393 -1.15 9.22 5.67
CA MET A 393 -1.53 8.88 4.30
C MET A 393 -2.96 9.30 3.96
N LEU A 394 -3.91 9.11 4.87
CA LEU A 394 -5.32 9.49 4.66
C LEU A 394 -5.56 11.00 4.57
N PHE A 395 -4.63 11.81 5.07
CA PHE A 395 -4.65 13.28 5.01
C PHE A 395 -3.63 13.87 4.04
N GLU A 396 -2.90 13.08 3.26
CA GLU A 396 -1.73 13.56 2.53
C GLU A 396 -2.08 14.70 1.56
N GLU A 397 -3.16 14.55 0.79
CA GLU A 397 -3.55 15.53 -0.23
C GLU A 397 -3.98 16.86 0.40
N ILE A 398 -4.69 16.80 1.54
CA ILE A 398 -5.09 17.98 2.32
C ILE A 398 -3.86 18.67 2.93
N THR A 399 -2.93 17.93 3.55
CA THR A 399 -1.76 18.56 4.19
C THR A 399 -0.73 19.07 3.20
N ARG A 400 -0.56 18.38 2.07
CA ARG A 400 0.25 18.81 0.93
C ARG A 400 -0.33 20.08 0.29
N ASN A 401 -1.66 20.14 0.10
CA ASN A 401 -2.35 21.34 -0.39
C ASN A 401 -2.22 22.53 0.57
N LEU A 402 -2.45 22.35 1.88
CA LEU A 402 -2.30 23.40 2.90
C LEU A 402 -0.86 23.95 2.97
N THR A 403 0.15 23.09 2.90
CA THR A 403 1.56 23.50 2.98
C THR A 403 2.15 24.00 1.66
N HIS A 404 1.49 23.75 0.53
CA HIS A 404 1.92 24.23 -0.79
C HIS A 404 2.03 25.77 -0.83
N VAL A 405 1.17 26.48 -0.07
CA VAL A 405 1.23 27.94 0.10
C VAL A 405 2.58 28.39 0.70
N ILE A 406 3.15 27.61 1.62
CA ILE A 406 4.46 27.91 2.22
C ILE A 406 5.58 27.65 1.19
N TYR A 407 5.46 26.60 0.40
CA TYR A 407 6.39 26.29 -0.68
C TYR A 407 6.43 27.40 -1.75
N THR A 408 5.28 27.83 -2.27
CA THR A 408 5.20 28.84 -3.33
C THR A 408 5.58 30.24 -2.87
N HIS A 409 5.10 30.69 -1.70
CA HIS A 409 5.28 32.08 -1.27
C HIS A 409 6.53 32.33 -0.42
N ILE A 410 7.13 31.29 0.18
CA ILE A 410 8.31 31.41 1.05
C ILE A 410 9.51 30.64 0.49
N LEU A 411 9.43 29.32 0.31
CA LEU A 411 10.60 28.51 -0.07
C LEU A 411 11.14 28.92 -1.45
N LEU A 412 10.31 28.88 -2.50
CA LEU A 412 10.73 29.28 -3.85
C LEU A 412 11.21 30.74 -3.94
N LYS A 413 10.77 31.61 -3.04
CA LYS A 413 11.13 33.04 -3.02
C LYS A 413 12.47 33.31 -2.33
N TYR A 414 12.79 32.60 -1.24
CA TYR A 414 13.95 32.89 -0.40
C TYR A 414 15.05 31.80 -0.42
N MET A 415 14.76 30.59 -0.90
CA MET A 415 15.68 29.45 -0.91
C MET A 415 16.02 28.88 -2.31
N TYR A 416 15.60 29.57 -3.38
CA TYR A 416 15.74 29.28 -4.83
C TYR A 416 17.00 28.52 -5.33
N ARG A 417 18.13 28.58 -4.60
CA ARG A 417 19.41 27.98 -4.98
C ARG A 417 19.39 26.44 -5.04
N ILE A 418 18.50 25.74 -4.32
CA ILE A 418 18.43 24.26 -4.38
C ILE A 418 16.97 23.75 -4.33
N PRO A 419 16.24 23.73 -5.46
CA PRO A 419 14.81 23.35 -5.50
C PRO A 419 14.48 21.96 -4.94
N PHE A 420 15.42 21.00 -5.04
CA PHE A 420 15.25 19.68 -4.42
C PHE A 420 15.12 19.74 -2.88
N ILE A 421 15.84 20.66 -2.24
CA ILE A 421 15.76 20.88 -0.79
C ILE A 421 14.44 21.58 -0.44
N ASP A 422 13.96 22.51 -1.27
CA ASP A 422 12.65 23.15 -1.08
C ASP A 422 11.51 22.11 -1.10
N ALA A 423 11.56 21.14 -2.01
CA ALA A 423 10.61 20.02 -2.06
C ALA A 423 10.71 19.10 -0.82
N VAL A 424 11.93 18.77 -0.38
CA VAL A 424 12.16 17.98 0.86
C VAL A 424 11.64 18.70 2.10
N ILE A 425 11.81 20.02 2.20
CA ILE A 425 11.27 20.83 3.30
C ILE A 425 9.74 20.88 3.23
N TRP A 426 9.16 21.15 2.05
CA TRP A 426 7.71 21.17 1.85
C TRP A 426 7.04 19.86 2.29
N ILE A 427 7.51 18.71 1.79
CA ILE A 427 6.93 17.41 2.14
C ILE A 427 7.19 17.04 3.60
N SER A 428 8.31 17.46 4.20
CA SER A 428 8.53 17.27 5.63
C SER A 428 7.59 18.10 6.50
N MET A 429 7.22 19.32 6.08
CA MET A 429 6.17 20.12 6.73
C MET A 429 4.79 19.47 6.55
N ALA A 430 4.45 19.00 5.35
CA ALA A 430 3.19 18.32 5.07
C ALA A 430 3.02 17.04 5.91
N TYR A 431 4.09 16.24 6.02
CA TYR A 431 4.14 15.04 6.85
C TYR A 431 4.00 15.37 8.34
N ALA A 432 4.69 16.41 8.83
CA ALA A 432 4.60 16.85 10.21
C ALA A 432 3.18 17.34 10.57
N LEU A 433 2.54 18.12 9.68
CA LEU A 433 1.14 18.52 9.82
C LEU A 433 0.19 17.30 9.84
N GLY A 434 0.41 16.32 8.96
CA GLY A 434 -0.34 15.08 8.93
C GLY A 434 -0.19 14.25 10.22
N VAL A 435 0.99 14.25 10.84
CA VAL A 435 1.24 13.62 12.15
C VAL A 435 0.46 14.33 13.25
N VAL A 436 0.42 15.67 13.26
CA VAL A 436 -0.34 16.45 14.26
C VAL A 436 -1.85 16.20 14.12
N ILE A 437 -2.40 16.28 12.90
CA ILE A 437 -3.82 16.00 12.61
C ILE A 437 -4.18 14.56 13.02
N THR A 438 -3.35 13.59 12.64
CA THR A 438 -3.56 12.17 13.00
C THR A 438 -3.54 11.95 14.51
N TRP A 439 -2.60 12.59 15.22
CA TRP A 439 -2.51 12.51 16.68
C TRP A 439 -3.72 13.13 17.39
N GLY A 440 -4.21 14.26 16.89
CA GLY A 440 -5.42 14.91 17.37
C GLY A 440 -6.66 14.03 17.18
N LEU A 441 -6.86 13.48 15.97
CA LEU A 441 -7.99 12.59 15.69
C LEU A 441 -7.94 11.30 16.49
N LYS A 442 -6.75 10.73 16.75
CA LYS A 442 -6.58 9.56 17.63
C LYS A 442 -6.89 9.83 19.11
N LYS A 443 -7.24 11.06 19.51
CA LYS A 443 -7.90 11.34 20.81
C LYS A 443 -9.38 10.91 20.82
N ILE A 444 -10.04 10.92 19.66
CA ILE A 444 -11.46 10.57 19.51
C ILE A 444 -11.59 9.02 19.49
N PRO A 445 -12.38 8.40 20.37
CA PRO A 445 -12.42 6.93 20.50
C PRO A 445 -12.83 6.15 19.25
N TYR A 446 -13.59 6.77 18.33
CA TYR A 446 -13.93 6.20 17.04
C TYR A 446 -12.70 6.10 16.12
N PHE A 447 -12.05 7.25 15.86
CA PHE A 447 -10.85 7.31 15.02
C PHE A 447 -9.70 6.51 15.61
N ALA A 448 -9.52 6.49 16.94
CA ALA A 448 -8.52 5.65 17.61
C ALA A 448 -8.66 4.13 17.37
N ARG A 449 -9.83 3.65 16.89
CA ARG A 449 -10.07 2.27 16.46
C ARG A 449 -9.95 2.11 14.94
N LEU A 450 -10.29 3.16 14.19
CA LEU A 450 -10.36 3.20 12.72
C LEU A 450 -8.99 3.41 12.06
N ILE A 451 -8.09 4.19 12.68
CA ILE A 451 -6.73 4.51 12.20
C ILE A 451 -5.66 4.18 13.23
#